data_AF-A0A954IE99-F1
#
_entry.id   AF-A0A954IE99-F1
#
_cell.length_a   1.000
_cell.length_b   1.000
_cell.length_c   1.000
_cell.angle_alpha   90.00
_cell.angle_beta   90.00
_cell.angle_gamma   90.00
#
_symmetry.space_group_name_H-M   'P 1'
#
loop_
_entity.id
_entity.type
_entity.pdbx_description
1 polymer ?
#
loop_
_entity_poly.entity_id
_entity_poly.type
_entity_poly.pdbx_seq_one_letter_code
_entity_poly.pdbx_strand_id
1 'polypeptide(L)'
;MVQSNDEAKRPASNNQDTTPPAQSPADSKSQPHFKLRDGNISVTVFAKAKGKDVHLFVVPERSYRDAKDQWQTTHILHEEDLLRLSLLLMKTYAHLRHENQQFESR
;
A
#
# COMPACT_ATOMS: atom_id res chain seq x y z
N MET A 1 -11.40 16.94 56.23
CA MET A 1 -10.50 15.95 56.87
C MET A 1 -10.41 14.78 55.91
N VAL A 2 -9.18 14.40 55.57
CA VAL A 2 -8.77 13.54 54.45
C VAL A 2 -9.33 12.12 54.60
N GLN A 3 -9.91 11.55 53.54
CA GLN A 3 -10.10 10.10 53.43
C GLN A 3 -9.00 9.51 52.55
N SER A 4 -8.23 8.64 53.17
CA SER A 4 -6.99 8.04 52.70
C SER A 4 -7.22 6.98 51.62
N ASN A 5 -6.28 6.93 50.67
CA ASN A 5 -6.05 5.82 49.76
C ASN A 5 -5.84 4.52 50.54
N ASP A 6 -6.53 3.46 50.14
CA ASP A 6 -6.13 2.09 50.48
C ASP A 6 -5.90 1.29 49.19
N GLU A 7 -4.73 0.68 49.17
CA GLU A 7 -3.95 0.28 48.01
C GLU A 7 -4.20 -1.20 47.72
N ALA A 8 -5.08 -1.50 46.76
CA ALA A 8 -5.26 -2.86 46.28
C ALA A 8 -4.09 -3.27 45.38
N LYS A 9 -3.03 -3.81 45.98
CA LYS A 9 -1.91 -4.50 45.31
C LYS A 9 -2.47 -5.57 44.35
N ARG A 10 -2.37 -5.33 43.04
CA ARG A 10 -2.50 -6.39 42.03
C ARG A 10 -1.16 -7.11 41.91
N PRO A 11 -1.14 -8.46 41.96
CA PRO A 11 0.10 -9.21 41.80
C PRO A 11 0.65 -9.05 40.37
N ALA A 12 1.94 -8.77 40.27
CA ALA A 12 2.68 -8.78 39.01
C ALA A 12 2.67 -10.22 38.44
N SER A 13 1.98 -10.43 37.31
CA SER A 13 2.18 -11.62 36.50
C SER A 13 3.23 -11.30 35.45
N ASN A 14 4.46 -11.62 35.80
CA ASN A 14 5.60 -11.68 34.92
C ASN A 14 5.57 -13.07 34.28
N ASN A 15 5.11 -13.19 33.04
CA ASN A 15 5.35 -14.38 32.22
C ASN A 15 5.77 -13.90 30.82
N GLN A 16 7.09 -13.78 30.66
CA GLN A 16 7.73 -13.84 29.37
C GLN A 16 7.50 -15.24 28.81
N ASP A 17 6.54 -15.37 27.89
CA ASP A 17 6.45 -16.51 27.00
C ASP A 17 6.69 -15.98 25.59
N THR A 18 7.97 -15.88 25.23
CA THR A 18 8.45 -15.56 23.89
C THR A 18 8.22 -16.76 23.00
N THR A 19 6.96 -17.01 22.65
CA THR A 19 6.65 -17.74 21.41
C THR A 19 6.52 -16.67 20.32
N PRO A 20 7.43 -16.59 19.35
CA PRO A 20 7.23 -15.70 18.20
C PRO A 20 5.88 -16.05 17.60
N PRO A 21 5.00 -15.08 17.25
CA PRO A 21 3.84 -15.41 16.46
C PRO A 21 4.35 -16.15 15.22
N ALA A 22 3.91 -17.39 15.06
CA ALA A 22 4.20 -18.20 13.89
C ALA A 22 3.95 -17.30 12.67
N GLN A 23 5.02 -17.01 11.93
CA GLN A 23 4.95 -16.26 10.70
C GLN A 23 3.97 -17.02 9.81
N SER A 24 2.74 -16.50 9.73
CA SER A 24 1.80 -16.93 8.71
C SER A 24 2.53 -16.76 7.37
N PRO A 25 2.46 -17.73 6.43
CA PRO A 25 2.96 -17.53 5.09
C PRO A 25 1.97 -16.60 4.37
N ALA A 26 1.91 -15.34 4.79
CA ALA A 26 1.08 -14.30 4.22
C ALA A 26 1.99 -13.16 3.79
N ASP A 27 1.83 -12.76 2.54
CA ASP A 27 2.44 -11.60 1.90
C ASP A 27 3.85 -11.80 1.35
N SER A 28 3.99 -12.73 0.40
CA SER A 28 4.81 -12.43 -0.78
C SER A 28 4.15 -11.26 -1.52
N LYS A 29 4.32 -10.03 -0.99
CA LYS A 29 3.86 -8.79 -1.63
C LYS A 29 4.47 -8.77 -3.02
N SER A 30 3.65 -8.89 -4.06
CA SER A 30 4.12 -8.76 -5.44
C SER A 30 4.78 -7.40 -5.56
N GLN A 31 6.08 -7.37 -5.89
CA GLN A 31 6.78 -6.11 -6.08
C GLN A 31 6.11 -5.35 -7.24
N PRO A 32 5.90 -4.03 -7.09
CA PRO A 32 5.36 -3.22 -8.16
C PRO A 32 6.34 -3.23 -9.33
N HIS A 33 5.82 -3.37 -10.54
CA HIS A 33 6.57 -3.23 -11.79
C HIS A 33 7.07 -1.78 -11.92
N PHE A 34 6.17 -0.81 -11.75
CA PHE A 34 6.53 0.59 -11.51
C PHE A 34 5.39 1.35 -10.81
N LYS A 35 5.68 2.56 -10.36
CA LYS A 35 4.70 3.48 -9.77
C LYS A 35 4.92 4.90 -10.28
N LEU A 36 3.86 5.56 -10.71
CA LEU A 36 3.84 7.00 -11.03
C LEU A 36 3.02 7.73 -9.96
N ARG A 37 3.40 8.97 -9.64
CA ARG A 37 2.72 9.83 -8.67
C ARG A 37 2.59 11.25 -9.20
N ASP A 38 1.45 11.86 -8.94
CA ASP A 38 1.19 13.29 -9.12
C ASP A 38 0.45 13.82 -7.90
N GLY A 39 1.17 14.55 -7.04
CA GLY A 39 0.68 15.00 -5.75
C GLY A 39 0.19 13.86 -4.85
N ASN A 40 -1.09 13.93 -4.49
CA ASN A 40 -1.77 12.93 -3.68
C ASN A 40 -2.24 11.70 -4.47
N ILE A 41 -2.20 11.70 -5.81
CA ILE A 41 -2.64 10.57 -6.62
C ILE A 41 -1.43 9.77 -7.10
N SER A 42 -1.56 8.45 -7.11
CA SER A 42 -0.57 7.56 -7.67
C SER A 42 -1.20 6.42 -8.43
N VAL A 43 -0.48 5.90 -9.42
CA VAL A 43 -0.86 4.71 -10.19
C VAL A 43 0.29 3.72 -10.07
N THR A 44 -0.01 2.55 -9.51
CA THR A 44 0.95 1.46 -9.34
C THR A 44 0.63 0.36 -10.36
N VAL A 45 1.63 -0.13 -11.07
CA VAL A 45 1.48 -1.27 -11.98
C VAL A 45 2.12 -2.49 -11.35
N PHE A 46 1.41 -3.61 -11.35
CA PHE A 46 1.92 -4.91 -10.93
C PHE A 46 1.99 -5.85 -12.13
N ALA A 47 3.08 -6.60 -12.23
CA ALA A 47 3.20 -7.67 -13.22
C ALA A 47 3.02 -9.02 -12.52
N LYS A 48 2.18 -9.88 -13.10
CA LYS A 48 2.02 -11.26 -12.65
C LYS A 48 2.21 -12.20 -13.84
N ALA A 49 3.24 -13.03 -13.77
CA ALA A 49 3.42 -14.12 -14.71
C ALA A 49 2.35 -15.20 -14.48
N LYS A 50 1.73 -15.66 -15.56
CA LYS A 50 0.80 -16.79 -15.59
C LYS A 50 1.22 -17.73 -16.72
N GLY A 51 2.08 -18.69 -16.40
CA GLY A 51 2.69 -19.55 -17.41
C GLY A 51 3.67 -18.74 -18.27
N LYS A 52 3.44 -18.70 -19.59
CA LYS A 52 4.26 -17.93 -20.54
C LYS A 52 3.83 -16.47 -20.67
N ASP A 53 2.64 -16.12 -20.17
CA ASP A 53 2.07 -14.79 -20.33
C ASP A 53 2.36 -13.92 -19.11
N VAL A 54 2.55 -12.62 -19.34
CA VAL A 54 2.66 -11.61 -18.27
C VAL A 54 1.40 -10.76 -18.29
N HIS A 55 0.64 -10.78 -17.19
CA HIS A 55 -0.51 -9.91 -17.00
C HIS A 55 -0.12 -8.69 -16.18
N LEU A 56 -0.53 -7.50 -16.65
CA LEU A 56 -0.30 -6.24 -15.98
C LEU A 56 -1.59 -5.76 -15.32
N PHE A 57 -1.48 -5.34 -14.05
CA PHE A 57 -2.59 -4.81 -13.26
C PHE A 57 -2.27 -3.37 -12.87
N VAL A 58 -3.21 -2.46 -13.11
CA VAL A 58 -3.04 -1.03 -12.81
C VAL A 58 -3.92 -0.67 -11.63
N VAL A 59 -3.32 -0.12 -10.58
CA VAL A 59 -4.01 0.22 -9.33
C VAL A 59 -3.82 1.71 -9.02
N PRO A 60 -4.86 2.54 -9.24
CA PRO A 60 -4.86 3.93 -8.80
C PRO A 60 -5.17 4.04 -7.30
N GLU A 61 -4.51 4.99 -6.65
CA GLU A 61 -4.63 5.27 -5.21
C GLU A 61 -4.50 6.76 -4.93
N ARG A 62 -5.23 7.23 -3.92
CA ARG A 62 -5.12 8.57 -3.34
C ARG A 62 -4.50 8.50 -1.95
N SER A 63 -3.50 9.32 -1.68
CA SER A 63 -2.89 9.52 -0.38
C SER A 63 -3.59 10.67 0.38
N TYR A 64 -3.84 10.49 1.67
CA TYR A 64 -4.40 11.54 2.53
C TYR A 64 -3.81 11.41 3.95
N ARG A 65 -3.93 12.46 4.76
CA ARG A 65 -3.59 12.38 6.19
C ARG A 65 -4.84 12.14 7.01
N ASP A 66 -4.77 11.19 7.94
CA ASP A 66 -5.84 10.93 8.89
C ASP A 66 -5.80 11.89 10.10
N ALA A 67 -6.72 11.70 11.04
CA ALA A 67 -6.81 12.52 12.25
C ALA A 67 -5.59 12.40 13.20
N LYS A 68 -4.71 11.41 12.98
CA LYS A 68 -3.47 11.19 13.74
C LYS A 68 -2.24 11.69 12.96
N ASP A 69 -2.47 12.48 11.92
CA ASP A 69 -1.44 13.00 11.01
C ASP A 69 -0.65 11.90 10.28
N GLN A 70 -1.20 10.68 10.18
CA GLN A 70 -0.56 9.57 9.47
C GLN A 70 -1.00 9.55 8.00
N TRP A 71 -0.06 9.28 7.11
CA TRP A 71 -0.36 9.07 5.70
C TRP A 71 -1.07 7.74 5.50
N GLN A 72 -2.23 7.80 4.88
CA GLN A 72 -3.03 6.66 4.47
C GLN A 72 -3.22 6.68 2.95
N THR A 73 -3.59 5.54 2.38
CA THR A 73 -4.02 5.42 0.98
C THR A 73 -5.45 4.91 0.89
N THR A 74 -6.15 5.29 -0.18
CA THR A 74 -7.50 4.82 -0.50
C THR A 74 -7.67 4.66 -2.01
N HIS A 75 -8.61 3.80 -2.42
CA HIS A 75 -9.06 3.66 -3.80
C HIS A 75 -10.25 4.56 -4.12
N ILE A 76 -10.75 5.31 -3.13
CA ILE A 76 -11.80 6.30 -3.31
C ILE A 76 -11.16 7.58 -3.85
N LEU A 77 -11.56 7.96 -5.05
CA LEU A 77 -11.10 9.15 -5.73
C LEU A 77 -12.21 10.20 -5.71
N HIS A 78 -11.82 11.46 -5.58
CA HIS A 78 -12.77 12.55 -5.66
C HIS A 78 -12.86 13.09 -7.09
N GLU A 79 -13.87 13.93 -7.35
CA GLU A 79 -14.06 14.57 -8.66
C GLU A 79 -12.83 15.37 -9.09
N GLU A 80 -12.19 16.09 -8.16
CA GLU A 80 -10.98 16.88 -8.45
C GLU A 80 -9.78 16.03 -8.88
N ASP A 81 -9.76 14.74 -8.55
CA ASP A 81 -8.66 13.84 -8.85
C ASP A 81 -8.75 13.30 -10.28
N LEU A 82 -9.92 13.36 -10.94
CA LEU A 82 -10.19 12.71 -12.22
C LEU A 82 -9.28 13.19 -13.34
N LEU A 83 -9.04 14.50 -13.43
CA LEU A 83 -8.18 15.06 -14.47
C LEU A 83 -6.71 14.66 -14.28
N ARG A 84 -6.23 14.66 -13.04
CA ARG A 84 -4.84 14.24 -12.75
C ARG A 84 -4.66 12.74 -12.94
N LEU A 85 -5.65 11.95 -12.54
CA LEU A 85 -5.65 10.52 -12.76
C LEU A 85 -5.62 10.20 -14.27
N SER A 86 -6.42 10.87 -15.10
CA SER A 86 -6.42 10.61 -16.54
C SER A 86 -5.05 10.86 -17.17
N LEU A 87 -4.37 11.95 -16.77
CA LEU A 87 -3.00 12.24 -17.20
C LEU A 87 -2.01 11.17 -16.74
N LEU A 88 -2.11 10.72 -15.48
CA LEU A 88 -1.29 9.62 -14.97
C LEU A 88 -1.52 8.34 -15.75
N LEU A 89 -2.79 7.97 -16.02
CA LEU A 89 -3.13 6.76 -16.78
C LEU A 89 -2.62 6.82 -18.22
N MET A 90 -2.71 7.98 -18.89
CA MET A 90 -2.12 8.17 -20.22
C MET A 90 -0.60 7.98 -20.20
N LYS A 91 0.10 8.53 -19.20
CA LYS A 91 1.54 8.34 -19.03
C LYS A 91 1.90 6.89 -18.74
N THR A 92 1.15 6.22 -17.87
CA THR A 92 1.30 4.79 -17.58
C THR A 92 1.15 3.95 -18.85
N TYR A 93 0.12 4.23 -19.67
CA TYR A 93 -0.08 3.53 -20.93
C TYR A 93 1.07 3.74 -21.90
N ALA A 94 1.53 4.99 -22.07
CA ALA A 94 2.67 5.30 -22.94
C ALA A 94 3.94 4.57 -22.49
N HIS A 95 4.19 4.51 -21.18
CA HIS A 95 5.32 3.78 -20.61
C HIS A 95 5.25 2.29 -20.95
N LEU A 96 4.10 1.65 -20.71
CA LEU A 96 3.88 0.23 -21.00
C LEU A 96 4.05 -0.10 -22.48
N ARG A 97 3.60 0.78 -23.38
CA ARG A 97 3.77 0.60 -24.83
C ARG A 97 5.24 0.68 -25.24
N HIS A 98 5.97 1.63 -24.69
CA HIS A 98 7.40 1.79 -24.97
C HIS A 98 8.20 0.59 -24.46
N GLU A 99 7.91 0.09 -23.26
CA GLU A 99 8.55 -1.14 -22.74
C GLU A 99 8.26 -2.35 -23.63
N ASN A 100 7.00 -2.56 -24.04
CA ASN A 100 6.65 -3.70 -24.89
C ASN A 100 7.38 -3.70 -26.23
N GLN A 101 7.56 -2.53 -26.86
CA GLN A 101 8.33 -2.40 -28.10
C GLN A 101 9.80 -2.80 -27.92
N GLN A 102 10.39 -2.51 -26.75
CA GLN A 102 11.77 -2.92 -26.46
C GLN A 102 11.90 -4.43 -26.25
N PHE A 103 10.89 -5.08 -25.66
CA PHE A 103 10.86 -6.54 -25.51
C PHE A 103 10.70 -7.28 -26.84
N GLU A 104 9.91 -6.76 -27.78
CA GLU A 104 9.70 -7.40 -29.10
C GLU A 104 10.92 -7.24 -30.05
N SER A 105 11.81 -6.29 -29.76
CA SER A 105 13.01 -6.00 -30.57
C SER A 105 14.27 -6.80 -30.20
N ARG A 106 14.17 -7.74 -29.24
CA ARG A 106 15.28 -8.59 -28.77
C ARG A 106 15.04 -10.06 -29.09
#